data_AF-A0A2N5ZBK3-F1
#
_entry.id   AF-A0A2N5ZBK3-F1
#
_cell.length_a   1.000
_cell.length_b   1.000
_cell.length_c   1.000
_cell.angle_alpha   90.00
_cell.angle_beta   90.00
_cell.angle_gamma   90.00
#
_symmetry.space_group_name_H-M   'P 1'
#
loop_
_entity.id
_entity.type
_entity.pdbx_description
1 polymer ?
#
loop_
_entity_poly.entity_id
_entity_poly.type
_entity_poly.pdbx_seq_one_letter_code
_entity_poly.pdbx_strand_id
1 'polypeptide(L)'
;MCKAKLVVEDFLVLAVKSEHNEKGIIFMNPEVGNYDIKLNPDFKMEEGKSYQFYCPACHYDLTDNEKEHMVKVYMTEDDKEYEVYFSNMAGVKATYQIDKREKRAIAKGINKAMYEKYFELDDKYKEYLKI
;
A
#
# COMPACT_ATOMS: atom_id res chain seq x y z
N MET A 1 12.50 8.30 -4.79
CA MET A 1 12.17 7.12 -3.99
C MET A 1 12.10 7.51 -2.51
N CYS A 2 10.94 7.35 -1.86
CA CYS A 2 10.76 7.64 -0.44
C CYS A 2 11.18 6.45 0.44
N LYS A 3 11.89 6.71 1.56
CA LYS A 3 12.23 5.72 2.60
C LYS A 3 11.92 6.23 4.01
N ALA A 4 11.00 7.19 4.12
CA ALA A 4 10.59 7.72 5.41
C ALA A 4 9.99 6.60 6.27
N LYS A 5 10.20 6.66 7.58
CA LYS A 5 9.56 5.76 8.54
C LYS A 5 8.14 6.30 8.77
N LEU A 6 7.16 5.64 8.13
CA LEU A 6 5.76 6.09 8.10
C LEU A 6 4.87 5.35 9.11
N VAL A 7 5.40 4.31 9.75
CA VAL A 7 4.73 3.65 10.86
C VAL A 7 5.03 4.41 12.15
N VAL A 8 3.98 4.88 12.82
CA VAL A 8 4.04 5.57 14.11
C VAL A 8 3.09 4.85 15.05
N GLU A 9 3.61 4.38 16.19
CA GLU A 9 2.93 3.41 17.05
C GLU A 9 2.46 2.20 16.21
N ASP A 10 1.16 1.95 16.14
CA ASP A 10 0.56 0.83 15.43
C ASP A 10 -0.10 1.24 14.11
N PHE A 11 0.23 2.41 13.55
CA PHE A 11 -0.42 2.95 12.35
C PHE A 11 0.59 3.33 11.27
N LEU A 12 0.31 2.90 10.04
CA LEU A 12 0.88 3.48 8.83
C LEU A 12 0.18 4.81 8.53
N VAL A 13 0.92 5.92 8.61
CA VAL A 13 0.39 7.28 8.46
C VAL A 13 0.71 7.83 7.08
N LEU A 14 -0.31 8.19 6.32
CA LEU A 14 -0.17 8.68 4.94
C LEU A 14 -1.00 9.94 4.72
N ALA A 15 -0.52 10.82 3.84
CA ALA A 15 -1.34 11.87 3.30
C ALA A 15 -2.13 11.33 2.11
N VAL A 16 -3.42 11.67 2.03
CA VAL A 16 -4.33 11.21 0.98
C VAL A 16 -4.97 12.40 0.29
N LYS A 17 -5.23 12.28 -1.00
CA LYS A 17 -5.86 13.31 -1.83
C LYS A 17 -6.90 12.69 -2.77
N SER A 18 -8.09 13.29 -2.83
CA SER A 18 -9.17 12.89 -3.74
C SER A 18 -8.99 13.48 -5.14
N GLU A 19 -9.75 12.97 -6.11
CA GLU A 19 -9.83 13.54 -7.46
C GLU A 19 -10.34 15.00 -7.48
N HIS A 20 -11.13 15.39 -6.47
CA HIS A 20 -11.62 16.74 -6.25
C HIS A 20 -10.66 17.63 -5.43
N ASN A 21 -9.41 17.18 -5.24
CA ASN A 21 -8.35 17.92 -4.54
C ASN A 21 -8.60 18.15 -3.05
N GLU A 22 -9.54 17.42 -2.44
CA GLU A 22 -9.67 17.32 -0.99
C GLU A 22 -8.49 16.53 -0.42
N LYS A 23 -7.98 16.95 0.73
CA LYS A 23 -6.77 16.38 1.34
C LYS A 23 -7.05 15.94 2.75
N GLY A 24 -6.43 14.84 3.16
CA GLY A 24 -6.54 14.31 4.51
C GLY A 24 -5.28 13.57 4.94
N ILE A 25 -5.30 13.12 6.19
CA ILE A 25 -4.38 12.13 6.72
C ILE A 25 -5.19 10.85 6.97
N ILE A 26 -4.62 9.72 6.57
CA ILE A 26 -5.17 8.39 6.83
C ILE A 26 -4.20 7.61 7.69
N PHE A 27 -4.76 6.92 8.68
CA PHE A 27 -4.08 5.94 9.49
C PHE A 27 -4.56 4.57 9.05
N MET A 28 -3.65 3.73 8.58
CA MET A 28 -3.94 2.36 8.18
C MET A 28 -3.25 1.40 9.14
N ASN A 29 -3.81 0.20 9.32
CA ASN A 29 -3.07 -0.85 10.01
C ASN A 29 -1.86 -1.29 9.14
N PRO A 30 -0.63 -1.34 9.69
CA PRO A 30 0.56 -1.77 8.96
C PRO A 30 0.58 -3.29 8.66
N GLU A 31 -0.22 -4.09 9.34
CA GLU A 31 -0.28 -5.54 9.17
C GLU A 31 -0.86 -5.93 7.80
N VAL A 32 -0.16 -6.80 7.08
CA VAL A 32 -0.55 -7.25 5.74
C VAL A 32 -1.87 -8.03 5.79
N GLY A 33 -2.88 -7.52 5.10
CA GLY A 33 -4.22 -8.11 5.09
C GLY A 33 -5.16 -7.56 6.16
N ASN A 34 -4.67 -6.63 6.98
CA ASN A 34 -5.51 -5.80 7.83
C ASN A 34 -5.87 -4.51 7.06
N TYR A 35 -7.16 -4.23 6.95
CA TYR A 35 -7.70 -3.11 6.17
C TYR A 35 -8.42 -2.09 7.04
N ASP A 36 -8.18 -2.13 8.35
CA ASP A 36 -8.73 -1.14 9.26
C ASP A 36 -8.06 0.21 9.00
N ILE A 37 -8.90 1.22 8.82
CA ILE A 37 -8.48 2.58 8.56
C ILE A 37 -9.13 3.54 9.55
N LYS A 38 -8.42 4.60 9.90
CA LYS A 38 -8.97 5.76 10.62
C LYS A 38 -8.72 7.01 9.79
N LEU A 39 -9.75 7.82 9.69
CA LEU A 39 -9.78 9.06 8.93
C LEU A 39 -10.30 10.18 9.81
N ASN A 40 -10.05 11.43 9.40
CA ASN A 40 -10.79 12.56 9.95
C ASN A 40 -12.30 12.36 9.68
N PRO A 41 -13.20 12.60 10.65
CA PRO A 41 -14.65 12.44 10.44
C PRO A 41 -15.23 13.19 9.24
N ASP A 42 -14.61 14.31 8.86
CA ASP A 42 -15.03 15.16 7.75
C ASP A 42 -14.45 14.68 6.40
N PHE A 43 -13.46 13.78 6.41
CA PHE A 43 -12.89 13.20 5.21
C PHE A 43 -13.49 11.80 4.96
N LYS A 44 -14.32 11.69 3.92
CA LYS A 44 -14.97 10.44 3.55
C LYS A 44 -14.36 9.88 2.29
N MET A 45 -14.04 8.59 2.34
CA MET A 45 -13.66 7.84 1.14
C MET A 45 -14.91 7.23 0.51
N GLU A 46 -15.10 7.43 -0.78
CA GLU A 46 -16.21 6.89 -1.56
C GLU A 46 -15.81 5.56 -2.19
N GLU A 47 -16.58 4.50 -1.95
CA GLU A 47 -16.30 3.18 -2.50
C GLU A 47 -16.13 3.21 -4.03
N GLY A 48 -15.12 2.51 -4.54
CA GLY A 48 -14.79 2.46 -5.96
C GLY A 48 -14.03 3.67 -6.50
N LYS A 49 -13.83 4.74 -5.69
CA LYS A 49 -12.99 5.88 -6.08
C LYS A 49 -11.52 5.62 -5.77
N SER A 50 -10.65 6.14 -6.64
CA SER A 50 -9.20 6.09 -6.47
C SER A 50 -8.70 7.36 -5.79
N TYR A 51 -7.70 7.20 -4.93
CA TYR A 51 -7.07 8.30 -4.20
C TYR A 51 -5.58 8.34 -4.47
N GLN A 52 -5.00 9.52 -4.41
CA GLN A 52 -3.54 9.69 -4.49
C GLN A 52 -2.97 9.69 -3.08
N PHE A 53 -1.88 8.96 -2.88
CA PHE A 53 -1.23 8.83 -1.59
C PHE A 53 0.15 9.49 -1.62
N TYR A 54 0.47 10.21 -0.56
CA TYR A 54 1.71 10.96 -0.43
C TYR A 54 2.37 10.69 0.91
N CYS A 55 3.70 10.77 0.92
CA CYS A 55 4.47 10.75 2.14
C CYS A 55 4.20 12.04 2.93
N PRO A 56 3.69 11.98 4.19
CA PRO A 56 3.47 13.18 4.99
C PRO A 56 4.78 13.89 5.40
N ALA A 57 5.90 13.18 5.41
CA ALA A 57 7.19 13.75 5.81
C ALA A 57 7.93 14.49 4.68
N CYS A 58 7.74 14.09 3.42
CA CYS A 58 8.50 14.65 2.29
C CYS A 58 7.66 14.96 1.04
N HIS A 59 6.35 14.74 1.09
CA HIS A 59 5.39 14.98 0.00
C HIS A 59 5.62 14.16 -1.28
N TYR A 60 6.51 13.17 -1.24
CA TYR A 60 6.72 12.26 -2.35
C TYR A 60 5.44 11.48 -2.67
N ASP A 61 5.08 11.36 -3.96
CA ASP A 61 3.95 10.56 -4.42
C ASP A 61 4.23 9.07 -4.24
N LEU A 62 3.42 8.41 -3.43
CA LEU A 62 3.53 6.99 -3.12
C LEU A 62 2.66 6.14 -4.05
N THR A 63 1.80 6.76 -4.87
CA THR A 63 1.03 6.08 -5.90
C THR A 63 1.98 5.56 -6.97
N ASP A 64 1.91 4.26 -7.27
CA ASP A 64 2.79 3.59 -8.22
C ASP A 64 2.31 3.87 -9.65
N ASN A 65 3.17 4.53 -10.44
CA ASN A 65 2.86 4.88 -11.83
C ASN A 65 2.98 3.68 -12.79
N GLU A 66 3.67 2.61 -12.39
CA GLU A 66 3.85 1.40 -13.21
C GLU A 66 2.78 0.35 -12.90
N LYS A 67 2.30 0.32 -11.64
CA LYS A 67 1.26 -0.60 -11.17
C LYS A 67 0.00 0.20 -10.86
N GLU A 68 -0.85 0.31 -11.87
CA GLU A 68 -2.10 1.05 -11.79
C GLU A 68 -2.90 0.69 -10.53
N HIS A 69 -3.42 1.72 -9.86
CA HIS A 69 -4.17 1.63 -8.61
C HIS A 69 -3.42 1.04 -7.40
N MET A 70 -2.09 0.99 -7.44
CA MET A 70 -1.29 0.53 -6.31
C MET A 70 -0.56 1.69 -5.65
N VAL A 71 -0.41 1.62 -4.33
CA VAL A 71 0.44 2.51 -3.53
C VAL A 71 1.60 1.70 -3.02
N LYS A 72 2.83 2.21 -3.13
CA LYS A 72 4.04 1.55 -2.65
C LYS A 72 4.60 2.27 -1.44
N VAL A 73 4.79 1.54 -0.34
CA VAL A 73 5.51 2.01 0.85
C VAL A 73 6.67 1.07 1.19
N TYR A 74 7.73 1.63 1.77
CA TYR A 74 8.83 0.85 2.33
C TYR A 74 8.65 0.76 3.83
N MET A 75 8.60 -0.46 4.35
CA MET A 75 8.46 -0.74 5.77
C MET A 75 9.70 -1.43 6.29
N THR A 76 9.98 -1.24 7.59
CA THR A 76 11.07 -1.94 8.27
C THR A 76 10.51 -2.56 9.54
N GLU A 77 10.72 -3.85 9.71
CA GLU A 77 10.28 -4.64 10.86
C GLU A 77 11.43 -5.61 11.20
N ASP A 78 11.87 -5.65 12.45
CA ASP A 78 13.00 -6.48 12.92
C ASP A 78 14.25 -6.39 12.02
N ASP A 79 14.67 -5.18 11.65
CA ASP A 79 15.79 -4.89 10.73
C ASP A 79 15.66 -5.48 9.30
N LYS A 80 14.47 -5.96 8.93
CA LYS A 80 14.14 -6.39 7.58
C LYS A 80 13.37 -5.31 6.84
N GLU A 81 13.75 -5.06 5.58
CA GLU A 81 13.07 -4.10 4.70
C GLU A 81 12.08 -4.82 3.79
N TYR A 82 10.85 -4.30 3.75
CA TYR A 82 9.78 -4.81 2.91
C TYR A 82 9.28 -3.73 1.95
N GLU A 83 8.97 -4.11 0.72
CA GLU A 83 8.11 -3.31 -0.14
C GLU A 83 6.67 -3.76 0.07
N VAL A 84 5.81 -2.86 0.54
CA VAL A 84 4.39 -3.13 0.73
C VAL A 84 3.59 -2.34 -0.30
N TYR A 85 2.72 -3.04 -1.00
CA TYR A 85 1.79 -2.50 -1.97
C TYR A 85 0.36 -2.68 -1.49
N PHE A 86 -0.48 -1.65 -1.59
CA PHE A 86 -1.91 -1.76 -1.30
C PHE A 86 -2.74 -0.92 -2.26
N SER A 87 -4.00 -1.31 -2.47
CA SER A 87 -4.87 -0.63 -3.43
C SER A 87 -5.14 0.81 -3.01
N ASN A 88 -5.08 1.73 -3.98
CA ASN A 88 -5.46 3.13 -3.79
C ASN A 88 -6.98 3.35 -3.96
N MET A 89 -7.75 2.29 -4.25
CA MET A 89 -9.18 2.35 -4.49
C MET A 89 -9.94 1.98 -3.21
N ALA A 90 -10.84 2.88 -2.78
CA ALA A 90 -11.63 2.67 -1.58
C ALA A 90 -12.53 1.43 -1.71
N GLY A 91 -12.57 0.61 -0.66
CA GLY A 91 -13.30 -0.66 -0.63
C GLY A 91 -12.53 -1.85 -1.22
N VAL A 92 -11.44 -1.63 -1.95
CA VAL A 92 -10.63 -2.71 -2.54
C VAL A 92 -9.61 -3.21 -1.53
N LYS A 93 -9.77 -4.46 -1.10
CA LYS A 93 -8.90 -5.13 -0.13
C LYS A 93 -7.89 -6.00 -0.86
N ALA A 94 -6.73 -5.43 -1.15
CA ALA A 94 -5.58 -6.13 -1.71
C ALA A 94 -4.29 -5.53 -1.14
N THR A 95 -3.42 -6.40 -0.60
CA THR A 95 -2.11 -6.02 -0.08
C THR A 95 -1.08 -7.05 -0.51
N TYR A 96 0.11 -6.57 -0.88
CA TYR A 96 1.26 -7.38 -1.24
C TYR A 96 2.46 -6.93 -0.42
N GLN A 97 3.19 -7.87 0.14
CA GLN A 97 4.46 -7.61 0.81
C GLN A 97 5.55 -8.39 0.10
N ILE A 98 6.61 -7.70 -0.31
CA ILE A 98 7.74 -8.26 -1.03
C ILE A 98 8.99 -8.13 -0.16
N ASP A 99 9.58 -9.27 0.19
CA ASP A 99 10.91 -9.37 0.76
C ASP A 99 11.89 -9.66 -0.37
N LYS A 100 12.69 -8.67 -0.76
CA LYS A 100 13.67 -8.84 -1.84
C LYS A 100 14.88 -9.68 -1.44
N ARG A 101 15.20 -9.74 -0.14
CA ARG A 101 16.38 -10.44 0.38
C ARG A 101 16.11 -11.95 0.44
N GLU A 102 15.00 -12.32 1.06
CA GLU A 102 14.53 -13.72 1.12
C GLU A 102 13.79 -14.13 -0.15
N LYS A 103 13.59 -13.18 -1.07
CA LYS A 103 12.85 -13.31 -2.32
C LYS A 103 11.39 -13.74 -2.14
N ARG A 104 10.82 -13.59 -0.95
CA ARG A 104 9.44 -14.01 -0.66
C ARG A 104 8.42 -12.92 -1.05
N ALA A 105 7.24 -13.35 -1.49
CA ALA A 105 6.08 -12.48 -1.60
C ALA A 105 4.90 -13.04 -0.82
N ILE A 106 4.11 -12.16 -0.20
CA ILE A 106 2.84 -12.50 0.44
C ILE A 106 1.76 -11.63 -0.20
N ALA A 107 0.62 -12.23 -0.55
CA ALA A 107 -0.57 -11.53 -1.01
C ALA A 107 -1.76 -11.82 -0.09
N LYS A 108 -2.51 -10.78 0.29
CA LYS A 108 -3.70 -10.86 1.15
C LYS A 108 -4.83 -10.00 0.60
N GLY A 109 -6.04 -10.30 1.06
CA GLY A 109 -7.27 -9.60 0.69
C GLY A 109 -8.12 -10.35 -0.34
N ILE A 110 -9.43 -10.05 -0.34
CA ILE A 110 -10.41 -10.69 -1.23
C ILE A 110 -10.24 -10.23 -2.69
N ASN A 111 -9.69 -9.04 -2.90
CA ASN A 111 -9.49 -8.44 -4.22
C ASN A 111 -8.09 -8.68 -4.79
N LYS A 112 -7.22 -9.46 -4.12
CA LYS A 112 -5.83 -9.67 -4.57
C LYS A 112 -5.74 -10.10 -6.05
N ALA A 113 -6.61 -11.00 -6.51
CA ALA A 113 -6.57 -11.47 -7.90
C ALA A 113 -6.62 -10.34 -8.96
N MET A 114 -7.16 -9.16 -8.63
CA MET A 114 -7.18 -8.00 -9.53
C MET A 114 -5.78 -7.48 -9.92
N TYR A 115 -4.79 -7.66 -9.03
CA TYR A 115 -3.46 -7.06 -9.17
C TYR A 115 -2.34 -8.10 -9.33
N GLU A 116 -2.66 -9.40 -9.29
CA GLU A 116 -1.67 -10.49 -9.37
C GLU A 116 -0.74 -10.34 -10.59
N LYS A 117 -1.27 -9.92 -11.75
CA LYS A 117 -0.49 -9.64 -12.97
C LYS A 117 0.74 -8.72 -12.76
N TYR A 118 0.68 -7.78 -11.81
CA TYR A 118 1.78 -6.85 -11.53
C TYR A 118 2.92 -7.48 -10.71
N PHE A 119 2.64 -8.62 -10.09
CA PHE A 119 3.56 -9.37 -9.24
C PHE A 119 3.90 -10.74 -9.84
N GLU A 120 3.17 -11.16 -10.89
CA GLU A 120 3.46 -12.32 -11.75
C GLU A 120 4.60 -12.07 -12.76
N LEU A 121 5.04 -10.82 -12.93
CA LEU A 121 6.02 -10.42 -13.94
C LEU A 121 7.35 -10.02 -13.32
N ASP A 122 8.06 -11.04 -12.89
CA ASP A 122 9.46 -11.24 -13.22
C ASP A 122 9.61 -12.76 -13.12
N ASP A 123 10.10 -13.47 -14.14
CA ASP A 123 10.36 -14.92 -14.03
C ASP A 123 11.31 -15.26 -12.85
N LYS A 124 11.91 -14.22 -12.25
CA LYS A 124 12.64 -14.23 -10.99
C LYS A 124 11.78 -14.41 -9.73
N TYR A 125 10.49 -14.07 -9.70
CA TYR A 125 9.65 -14.14 -8.49
C TYR A 125 8.62 -15.28 -8.48
N LYS A 126 8.38 -15.95 -9.62
CA LYS A 126 7.45 -17.10 -9.73
C LYS A 126 7.82 -18.29 -8.85
N GLU A 127 9.08 -18.44 -8.43
CA GLU A 127 9.48 -19.47 -7.46
C GLU A 127 8.89 -19.27 -6.05
N TYR A 128 8.42 -18.06 -5.72
CA TYR A 128 8.13 -17.66 -4.34
C TYR A 128 6.65 -17.46 -4.03
N LEU A 129 5.78 -17.55 -5.04
CA LEU A 129 4.34 -17.61 -4.87
C LEU A 129 3.92 -19.09 -4.94
N LYS A 130 3.88 -19.77 -3.80
CA LYS A 130 3.23 -21.09 -3.69
C LYS A 130 1.71 -20.88 -3.77
N ILE A 131 1.20 -20.84 -4.99
CA ILE A 131 -0.24 -20.97 -5.28
C ILE A 131 -0.57 -22.46 -5.36
#